data_AF-A0AAD7IU56-F1
#
_entry.id   AF-A0AAD7IU56-F1
#
_cell.length_a   1.000
_cell.length_b   1.000
_cell.length_c   1.000
_cell.angle_alpha   90.00
_cell.angle_beta   90.00
_cell.angle_gamma   90.00
#
_symmetry.space_group_name_H-M   'P 1'
#
loop_
_entity.id
_entity.type
_entity.pdbx_description
1 polymer ?
#
loop_
_entity_poly.entity_id
_entity_poly.type
_entity_poly.pdbx_seq_one_letter_code
_entity_poly.pdbx_strand_id
1 'polypeptide(L)'
;MVEQISVKKMRWGPAQSLDIKQSTTAGNIQVVPELLEQGGVGDPSEKVEGIWEHNVLSIIAYVILFHGDLGTGERLMAILQRRAIEDTPWRRYQYVIYVMGLFHLKMAAADAIWRIFIQPKVGHEDQTSLMHYIALLRPKETGKIGSDPGFRRMHEVIAHAGAALRLDAWRVEVLLPAPCFLKLNAPRTSWYLRVKSSA
;
A
#
# COMPACT_ATOMS: atom_id res chain seq x y z
N MET A 1 4.92 -14.70 -24.14
CA MET A 1 5.29 -15.56 -22.99
C MET A 1 6.08 -14.66 -22.06
N VAL A 2 5.59 -14.36 -20.85
CA VAL A 2 6.33 -13.51 -19.91
C VAL A 2 7.32 -14.41 -19.18
N GLU A 3 8.60 -14.07 -19.23
CA GLU A 3 9.66 -14.80 -18.56
C GLU A 3 9.41 -14.78 -17.04
N GLN A 4 9.47 -15.95 -16.39
CA GLN A 4 9.18 -16.06 -14.97
C GLN A 4 10.31 -15.44 -14.15
N ILE A 5 10.00 -14.38 -13.40
CA ILE A 5 10.97 -13.72 -12.52
C ILE A 5 11.42 -14.69 -11.42
N SER A 6 12.73 -14.93 -11.30
CA SER A 6 13.27 -15.81 -10.27
C SER A 6 12.98 -15.26 -8.88
N VAL A 7 12.25 -16.01 -8.05
CA VAL A 7 11.99 -15.62 -6.66
C VAL A 7 13.23 -15.92 -5.82
N LYS A 8 13.84 -14.88 -5.26
CA LYS A 8 14.96 -14.99 -4.32
C LYS A 8 14.55 -14.45 -2.96
N LYS A 9 15.04 -15.07 -1.89
CA LYS A 9 14.80 -14.59 -0.52
C LYS A 9 15.43 -13.22 -0.34
N MET A 10 14.62 -12.23 0.03
CA MET A 10 15.10 -10.88 0.35
C MET A 10 15.94 -10.93 1.63
N ARG A 11 17.11 -10.28 1.58
CA ARG A 11 17.90 -9.95 2.77
C ARG A 11 17.50 -8.55 3.21
N TRP A 12 17.22 -8.38 4.49
CA TRP A 12 16.86 -7.10 5.08
C TRP A 12 17.73 -6.85 6.30
N GLY A 13 18.05 -5.59 6.55
CA GLY A 13 18.78 -5.13 7.73
C GLY A 13 18.19 -3.80 8.19
N PRO A 14 18.18 -3.52 9.50
CA PRO A 14 17.74 -2.22 10.00
C PRO A 14 18.72 -1.13 9.56
N ALA A 15 18.18 0.03 9.18
CA ALA A 15 18.98 1.24 9.00
C ALA A 15 19.52 1.71 10.36
N GLN A 16 20.72 2.30 10.36
CA GLN A 16 21.29 2.97 11.51
C GLN A 16 20.60 4.32 11.73
N SER A 17 20.64 4.81 12.97
CA SER A 17 20.11 6.13 13.32
C SER A 17 20.82 7.24 12.54
N LEU A 18 20.04 8.19 12.05
CA LEU A 18 20.54 9.38 11.36
C LEU A 18 20.49 10.58 12.32
N ASP A 19 21.59 11.32 12.45
CA ASP A 19 21.62 12.58 13.21
C ASP A 19 21.21 13.76 12.31
N ILE A 20 19.98 13.69 11.77
CA ILE A 20 19.46 14.66 10.83
C ILE A 20 18.21 15.35 11.39
N LYS A 21 18.22 16.69 11.32
CA LYS A 21 17.03 17.49 11.67
C LYS A 21 15.99 17.48 10.55
N GLN A 22 15.15 16.44 10.53
CA GLN A 22 14.06 16.23 9.56
C GLN A 22 12.92 17.28 9.61
N SER A 23 12.93 18.19 10.59
CA SER A 23 12.01 19.33 10.61
C SER A 23 12.44 20.48 9.68
N THR A 24 13.64 20.40 9.11
CA THR A 24 14.15 21.39 8.14
C THR A 24 14.10 20.83 6.72
N THR A 25 14.03 21.73 5.73
CA THR A 25 14.16 21.33 4.32
C THR A 25 15.50 20.61 4.08
N ALA A 26 16.61 21.19 4.54
CA ALA A 26 17.94 20.67 4.30
C ALA A 26 18.09 19.25 4.89
N GLY A 27 17.63 19.07 6.14
CA GLY A 27 17.63 17.76 6.76
C GLY A 27 16.77 16.75 6.00
N ASN A 28 15.56 17.11 5.56
CA ASN A 28 14.75 16.19 4.75
C ASN A 28 15.45 15.74 3.46
N ILE A 29 16.16 16.65 2.79
CA ILE A 29 16.93 16.32 1.58
C ILE A 29 18.09 15.36 1.90
N GLN A 30 18.72 15.47 3.06
CA GLN A 30 19.86 14.63 3.48
C GLN A 30 19.47 13.20 3.87
N VAL A 31 18.21 12.95 4.25
CA VAL A 31 17.75 11.61 4.66
C VAL A 31 17.94 10.57 3.55
N VAL A 32 17.59 10.91 2.30
CA VAL A 32 17.67 9.97 1.18
C VAL A 32 19.12 9.53 0.90
N PRO A 33 20.10 10.43 0.67
CA PRO A 33 21.47 10.01 0.38
C PRO A 33 22.12 9.25 1.56
N GLU A 34 21.87 9.64 2.81
CA GLU A 34 22.43 8.93 3.97
C GLU A 34 21.87 7.50 4.11
N LEU A 35 20.57 7.30 3.83
CA LEU A 35 19.99 5.94 3.80
C LEU A 35 20.56 5.09 2.66
N LEU A 36 20.82 5.70 1.50
CA LEU A 36 21.42 5.00 0.36
C LEU A 36 22.87 4.62 0.63
N GLU A 37 23.63 5.51 1.27
CA GLU A 37 25.01 5.26 1.68
C GLU A 37 25.09 4.09 2.67
N GLN A 38 24.19 4.00 3.64
CA GLN A 38 24.09 2.82 4.53
C GLN A 38 23.82 1.52 3.75
N GLY A 39 23.12 1.62 2.61
CA GLY A 39 22.87 0.51 1.70
C GLY A 39 24.01 0.25 0.70
N GLY A 40 25.10 1.02 0.72
CA GLY A 40 26.20 0.95 -0.24
C GLY A 40 25.83 1.40 -1.66
N VAL A 41 24.80 2.25 -1.78
CA VAL A 41 24.27 2.75 -3.05
C VAL A 41 24.70 4.20 -3.26
N GLY A 42 25.24 4.50 -4.44
CA GLY A 42 25.81 5.82 -4.76
C GLY A 42 25.95 6.02 -6.27
N ASP A 43 26.37 7.23 -6.67
CA ASP A 43 26.73 7.52 -8.06
C ASP A 43 28.22 7.20 -8.31
N PRO A 44 28.56 6.21 -9.15
CA PRO A 44 29.96 5.90 -9.45
C PRO A 44 30.69 7.01 -10.19
N SER A 45 29.96 7.97 -10.77
CA SER A 45 30.56 9.12 -11.47
C SER A 45 30.93 10.27 -10.52
N GLU A 46 30.41 10.28 -9.30
CA GLU A 46 30.81 11.23 -8.27
C GLU A 46 32.12 10.73 -7.62
N LYS A 47 33.23 11.44 -7.91
CA LYS A 47 34.52 11.17 -7.28
C LYS A 47 34.47 11.61 -5.82
N VAL A 48 34.33 10.66 -4.90
CA VAL A 48 34.49 10.93 -3.47
C VAL A 48 35.98 10.79 -3.12
N GLU A 49 36.65 11.90 -2.86
CA GLU A 49 38.04 11.87 -2.38
C GLU A 49 38.09 11.28 -0.95
N GLY A 50 38.88 10.23 -0.75
CA GLY A 50 39.32 9.77 0.57
C GLY A 50 38.49 8.68 1.26
N ILE A 51 37.42 8.16 0.66
CA ILE A 51 36.60 7.10 1.29
C ILE A 51 36.29 6.02 0.24
N TRP A 52 36.99 4.89 0.39
CA TRP A 52 36.82 3.59 -0.29
C TRP A 52 36.44 3.64 -1.79
N GLU A 53 37.42 3.36 -2.65
CA GLU A 53 37.26 2.89 -4.04
C GLU A 53 36.46 1.57 -4.17
N HIS A 54 35.74 1.14 -3.13
CA HIS A 54 35.19 -0.19 -2.99
C HIS A 54 33.66 -0.19 -3.07
N ASN A 55 33.14 -0.83 -4.11
CA ASN A 55 31.81 -1.45 -4.19
C ASN A 55 30.57 -0.55 -4.06
N VAL A 56 30.62 0.71 -4.52
CA VAL A 56 29.40 1.50 -4.70
C VAL A 56 28.54 0.87 -5.80
N LEU A 57 27.33 0.43 -5.45
CA LEU A 57 26.41 -0.14 -6.42
C LEU A 57 25.73 0.96 -7.22
N SER A 58 26.03 1.03 -8.52
CA SER A 58 25.27 1.88 -9.44
C SER A 58 23.85 1.36 -9.62
N ILE A 59 22.87 2.22 -9.39
CA ILE A 59 21.44 1.90 -9.58
C ILE A 59 20.82 2.61 -10.78
N ILE A 60 21.62 3.11 -11.74
CA ILE A 60 21.09 3.89 -12.87
C ILE A 60 20.05 3.14 -13.71
N ALA A 61 20.12 1.80 -13.74
CA ALA A 61 19.16 0.92 -14.42
C ALA A 61 18.02 0.42 -13.50
N TYR A 62 17.98 0.87 -12.25
CA TYR A 62 17.05 0.39 -11.22
C TYR A 62 16.26 1.55 -10.62
N VAL A 63 15.16 1.19 -9.95
CA VAL A 63 14.37 2.11 -9.14
C VAL A 63 14.40 1.65 -7.70
N ILE A 64 14.39 2.59 -6.77
CA ILE A 64 14.27 2.33 -5.34
C ILE A 64 12.88 2.70 -4.89
N LEU A 65 12.19 1.70 -4.34
CA LEU A 65 10.87 1.89 -3.76
C LEU A 65 11.02 2.39 -2.32
N PHE A 66 10.61 3.64 -2.08
CA PHE A 66 10.51 4.20 -0.74
C PHE A 66 9.09 4.01 -0.22
N HIS A 67 8.92 3.17 0.81
CA HIS A 67 7.63 3.03 1.47
C HIS A 67 7.61 3.78 2.79
N GLY A 68 6.49 4.42 3.11
CA GLY A 68 6.36 5.19 4.34
C GLY A 68 4.96 5.69 4.58
N ASP A 69 4.83 6.53 5.61
CA ASP A 69 3.61 7.27 5.90
C ASP A 69 3.38 8.42 4.91
N LEU A 70 2.23 9.09 5.03
CA LEU A 70 1.88 10.21 4.15
C LEU A 70 2.92 11.34 4.25
N GLY A 71 3.39 11.65 5.46
CA GLY A 71 4.42 12.67 5.67
C GLY A 71 5.75 12.34 4.99
N THR A 72 6.13 11.07 4.95
CA THR A 72 7.29 10.58 4.19
C THR A 72 7.09 10.83 2.69
N GLY A 73 5.88 10.56 2.17
CA GLY A 73 5.53 10.83 0.78
C GLY A 73 5.60 12.31 0.43
N GLU A 74 5.01 13.17 1.26
CA GLU A 74 5.05 14.63 1.08
C GLU A 74 6.48 15.17 1.07
N ARG A 75 7.33 14.69 1.99
CA ARG A 75 8.75 15.06 2.05
C ARG A 75 9.50 14.61 0.81
N LEU A 76 9.33 13.36 0.37
CA LEU A 76 9.97 12.86 -0.85
C LEU A 76 9.53 13.64 -2.09
N MET A 77 8.24 13.93 -2.23
CA MET A 77 7.73 14.73 -3.34
C MET A 77 8.31 16.15 -3.32
N ALA A 78 8.42 16.77 -2.15
CA ALA A 78 9.04 18.09 -2.02
C ALA A 78 10.54 18.06 -2.40
N ILE A 79 11.27 16.99 -2.08
CA ILE A 79 12.67 16.81 -2.50
C ILE A 79 12.77 16.67 -4.01
N LEU A 80 11.96 15.80 -4.62
CA LEU A 80 11.92 15.57 -6.07
C LEU A 80 11.59 16.87 -6.82
N GLN A 81 10.64 17.65 -6.33
CA GLN A 81 10.29 18.95 -6.92
C GLN A 81 11.45 19.95 -6.83
N ARG A 82 12.10 20.07 -5.66
CA ARG A 82 13.21 21.02 -5.46
C ARG A 82 14.44 20.66 -6.27
N ARG A 83 14.74 19.37 -6.39
CA ARG A 83 15.90 18.89 -7.12
C ARG A 83 15.65 18.66 -8.60
N ALA A 84 14.45 18.91 -9.11
CA ALA A 84 14.13 18.71 -10.54
C ALA A 84 15.03 19.52 -11.50
N ILE A 85 15.63 20.62 -11.03
CA ILE A 85 16.52 21.49 -11.79
C ILE A 85 17.97 20.97 -11.92
N GLU A 86 18.35 19.95 -11.15
CA GLU A 86 19.72 19.43 -11.14
C GLU A 86 20.09 18.74 -12.46
N ASP A 87 21.36 18.79 -12.85
CA ASP A 87 21.80 18.35 -14.19
C ASP A 87 21.75 16.82 -14.36
N THR A 88 22.00 16.05 -13.29
CA THR A 88 22.10 14.58 -13.39
C THR A 88 20.83 13.88 -12.89
N PRO A 89 20.39 12.78 -13.54
CA PRO A 89 19.29 11.94 -13.03
C PRO A 89 19.47 11.51 -11.56
N TRP A 90 20.73 11.30 -11.15
CA TRP A 90 21.09 10.97 -9.78
C TRP A 90 20.74 12.09 -8.80
N ARG A 91 21.22 13.31 -9.05
CA ARG A 91 20.95 14.49 -8.20
C ARG A 91 19.48 14.89 -8.20
N ARG A 92 18.75 14.60 -9.28
CA ARG A 92 17.29 14.75 -9.35
C ARG A 92 16.50 13.69 -8.59
N TYR A 93 17.16 12.66 -8.04
CA TYR A 93 16.53 11.49 -7.40
C TYR A 93 15.49 10.77 -8.29
N GLN A 94 15.68 10.73 -9.61
CA GLN A 94 14.68 10.15 -10.54
C GLN A 94 14.42 8.65 -10.32
N TYR A 95 15.37 7.95 -9.69
CA TYR A 95 15.25 6.54 -9.34
C TYR A 95 14.35 6.30 -8.11
N VAL A 96 13.97 7.33 -7.36
CA VAL A 96 13.16 7.20 -6.14
C VAL A 96 11.68 7.18 -6.51
N ILE A 97 11.02 6.06 -6.22
CA ILE A 97 9.56 5.91 -6.36
C ILE A 97 8.95 5.76 -4.98
N TYR A 98 8.13 6.73 -4.58
CA TYR A 98 7.36 6.62 -3.35
C TYR A 98 6.19 5.65 -3.53
N VAL A 99 6.08 4.69 -2.62
CA VAL A 99 4.98 3.74 -2.52
C VAL A 99 4.27 3.99 -1.20
N MET A 100 3.02 4.45 -1.27
CA MET A 100 2.22 4.68 -0.07
C MET A 100 2.13 3.41 0.76
N GLY A 101 2.43 3.51 2.06
CA GLY A 101 2.30 2.37 2.96
C GLY A 101 0.87 1.83 2.98
N LEU A 102 0.71 0.51 2.96
CA LEU A 102 -0.61 -0.16 2.93
C LEU A 102 -1.54 0.30 4.06
N PHE A 103 -0.98 0.64 5.21
CA PHE A 103 -1.73 1.19 6.33
C PHE A 103 -2.40 2.54 5.98
N HIS A 104 -1.66 3.46 5.37
CA HIS A 104 -2.17 4.77 4.96
C HIS A 104 -3.17 4.65 3.82
N LEU A 105 -2.91 3.75 2.87
CA LEU A 105 -3.86 3.45 1.81
C LEU A 105 -5.20 2.95 2.39
N LYS A 106 -5.15 2.01 3.34
CA LYS A 106 -6.34 1.52 4.04
C LYS A 106 -7.04 2.64 4.83
N MET A 107 -6.27 3.52 5.45
CA MET A 107 -6.81 4.66 6.20
C MET A 107 -7.55 5.65 5.30
N ALA A 108 -6.92 6.06 4.20
CA ALA A 108 -7.53 6.95 3.20
C ALA A 108 -8.77 6.31 2.56
N ALA A 109 -8.71 5.01 2.23
CA ALA A 109 -9.86 4.29 1.68
C ALA A 109 -11.02 4.20 2.68
N ALA A 110 -10.73 3.93 3.96
CA ALA A 110 -11.75 3.89 5.00
C ALA A 110 -12.42 5.25 5.22
N ASP A 111 -11.64 6.34 5.22
CA ASP A 111 -12.16 7.72 5.29
C ASP A 111 -13.01 8.06 4.06
N ALA A 112 -12.55 7.72 2.86
CA ALA A 112 -13.30 7.95 1.62
C ALA A 112 -14.65 7.20 1.60
N ILE A 113 -14.66 5.92 1.98
CA ILE A 113 -15.90 5.13 2.11
C ILE A 113 -16.86 5.80 3.10
N TRP A 114 -16.34 6.25 4.24
CA TRP A 114 -17.15 6.93 5.24
C TRP A 114 -17.76 8.23 4.68
N ARG A 115 -16.96 9.13 4.10
CA ARG A 115 -17.42 10.41 3.54
C ARG A 115 -18.43 10.25 2.42
N ILE A 116 -18.29 9.22 1.59
CA ILE A 116 -19.16 9.02 0.42
C ILE A 116 -20.47 8.33 0.82
N PHE A 117 -20.41 7.25 1.60
CA PHE A 117 -21.56 6.36 1.81
C PHE A 117 -22.20 6.45 3.18
N ILE A 118 -21.52 7.01 4.19
CA ILE A 118 -22.00 7.04 5.58
C ILE A 118 -22.22 8.47 6.08
N GLN A 119 -21.36 9.42 5.75
CA GLN A 119 -21.53 10.80 6.20
C GLN A 119 -22.85 11.42 5.67
N PRO A 120 -23.25 11.22 4.41
CA PRO A 120 -24.54 11.70 3.92
C PRO A 120 -25.67 10.77 4.39
N LYS A 121 -26.65 11.32 5.11
CA LYS A 121 -27.79 10.53 5.63
C LYS A 121 -28.64 9.88 4.53
N VAL A 122 -28.69 10.48 3.33
CA VAL A 122 -29.39 9.92 2.17
C VAL A 122 -28.82 8.55 1.78
N GLY A 123 -27.51 8.33 2.01
CA GLY A 123 -26.87 7.04 1.76
C GLY A 123 -27.31 5.91 2.72
N HIS A 124 -28.12 6.22 3.74
CA HIS A 124 -28.60 5.24 4.73
C HIS A 124 -29.94 4.62 4.37
N GLU A 125 -30.65 5.20 3.40
CA GLU A 125 -32.03 4.83 3.07
C GLU A 125 -32.12 3.50 2.33
N ASP A 126 -31.06 3.12 1.61
CA ASP A 126 -31.01 1.86 0.89
C ASP A 126 -30.80 0.66 1.83
N GLN A 127 -31.57 -0.41 1.63
CA GLN A 127 -31.43 -1.68 2.34
C GLN A 127 -30.09 -2.36 2.03
N THR A 128 -29.48 -2.08 0.88
CA THR A 128 -28.13 -2.57 0.53
C THR A 128 -27.02 -1.61 0.95
N SER A 129 -27.34 -0.54 1.68
CA SER A 129 -26.35 0.41 2.17
C SER A 129 -25.40 -0.24 3.18
N LEU A 130 -24.16 0.25 3.19
CA LEU A 130 -23.18 -0.12 4.22
C LEU A 130 -23.71 0.19 5.63
N MET A 131 -24.50 1.26 5.77
CA MET A 131 -25.09 1.64 7.06
C MET A 131 -26.12 0.61 7.55
N HIS A 132 -26.90 0.00 6.66
CA HIS A 132 -27.81 -1.09 7.00
C HIS A 132 -27.04 -2.31 7.52
N TYR A 133 -25.96 -2.72 6.84
CA TYR A 133 -25.10 -3.80 7.33
C TYR A 133 -24.42 -3.45 8.66
N ILE A 134 -24.01 -2.20 8.86
CA ILE A 134 -23.46 -1.72 10.14
C ILE A 134 -24.51 -1.84 11.26
N ALA A 135 -25.78 -1.52 10.99
CA ALA A 135 -26.85 -1.65 11.98
C ALA A 135 -27.06 -3.11 12.41
N LEU A 136 -26.84 -4.07 11.52
CA LEU A 136 -26.89 -5.50 11.84
C LEU A 136 -25.64 -5.96 12.61
N LEU A 137 -24.45 -5.58 12.16
CA LEU A 137 -23.18 -6.03 12.73
C LEU A 137 -22.85 -5.36 14.07
N ARG A 138 -23.20 -4.08 14.23
CA ARG A 138 -22.88 -3.24 15.40
C ARG A 138 -24.03 -2.29 15.74
N PRO A 139 -25.21 -2.81 16.15
CA PRO A 139 -26.41 -1.99 16.39
C PRO A 139 -26.20 -0.87 17.40
N LYS A 140 -25.31 -1.06 18.38
CA LYS A 140 -25.02 -0.08 19.45
C LYS A 140 -24.00 1.01 19.04
N GLU A 141 -23.39 0.90 17.87
CA GLU A 141 -22.33 1.82 17.42
C GLU A 141 -22.72 2.65 16.19
N THR A 142 -23.93 2.48 15.65
CA THR A 142 -24.42 3.19 14.46
C THR A 142 -24.27 4.70 14.57
N GLY A 143 -24.66 5.30 15.71
CA GLY A 143 -24.52 6.75 15.91
C GLY A 143 -23.07 7.25 15.89
N LYS A 144 -22.13 6.47 16.45
CA LYS A 144 -20.69 6.79 16.43
C LYS A 144 -20.12 6.64 15.03
N ILE A 145 -20.54 5.61 14.31
CA ILE A 145 -20.08 5.35 12.94
C ILE A 145 -20.65 6.36 11.95
N GLY A 146 -21.87 6.84 12.17
CA GLY A 146 -22.49 7.89 11.35
C GLY A 146 -21.90 9.29 11.53
N SER A 147 -21.09 9.54 12.57
CA SER A 147 -20.63 10.89 12.95
C SER A 147 -19.12 11.09 12.82
N ASP A 148 -18.33 10.35 13.60
CA ASP A 148 -16.86 10.33 13.49
C ASP A 148 -16.32 9.00 14.05
N PRO A 149 -16.29 7.94 13.22
CA PRO A 149 -15.89 6.61 13.67
C PRO A 149 -14.42 6.49 14.02
N GLY A 150 -13.56 7.32 13.41
CA GLY A 150 -12.12 7.07 13.30
C GLY A 150 -11.76 5.83 12.48
N PHE A 151 -10.48 5.71 12.11
CA PHE A 151 -10.00 4.65 11.20
C PHE A 151 -10.31 3.23 11.68
N ARG A 152 -10.03 2.92 12.95
CA ARG A 152 -10.14 1.55 13.46
C ARG A 152 -11.56 1.01 13.33
N ARG A 153 -12.57 1.79 13.73
CA ARG A 153 -13.97 1.35 13.66
C ARG A 153 -14.41 1.16 12.22
N MET A 154 -14.08 2.10 11.34
CA MET A 154 -14.37 1.98 9.90
C MET A 154 -13.71 0.75 9.30
N HIS A 155 -12.44 0.52 9.60
CA HIS A 155 -11.70 -0.61 9.09
C HIS A 155 -12.33 -1.95 9.50
N GLU A 156 -12.72 -2.08 10.76
CA GLU A 156 -13.38 -3.28 11.28
C GLU A 156 -14.75 -3.53 10.61
N VAL A 157 -15.59 -2.50 10.46
CA VAL A 157 -16.92 -2.70 9.83
C VAL A 157 -16.82 -2.97 8.33
N ILE A 158 -15.90 -2.31 7.62
CA ILE A 158 -15.64 -2.59 6.20
C ILE A 158 -15.16 -4.03 6.03
N ALA A 159 -14.26 -4.49 6.90
CA ALA A 159 -13.74 -5.85 6.86
C ALA A 159 -14.86 -6.89 7.08
N HIS A 160 -15.69 -6.69 8.11
CA HIS A 160 -16.77 -7.63 8.45
C HIS A 160 -17.89 -7.63 7.41
N ALA A 161 -18.39 -6.45 7.01
CA ALA A 161 -19.43 -6.34 6.00
C ALA A 161 -18.94 -6.90 4.66
N GLY A 162 -17.72 -6.55 4.24
CA GLY A 162 -17.13 -7.07 3.01
C GLY A 162 -16.93 -8.59 3.05
N ALA A 163 -16.58 -9.19 4.19
CA ALA A 163 -16.48 -10.64 4.33
C ALA A 163 -17.84 -11.31 4.18
N ALA A 164 -18.87 -10.80 4.87
CA ALA A 164 -20.23 -11.31 4.77
C ALA A 164 -20.77 -11.22 3.34
N LEU A 165 -20.60 -10.07 2.67
CA LEU A 165 -21.04 -9.85 1.29
C LEU A 165 -20.36 -10.80 0.30
N ARG A 166 -19.06 -11.05 0.46
CA ARG A 166 -18.35 -12.03 -0.38
C ARG A 166 -18.87 -13.45 -0.16
N LEU A 167 -19.14 -13.83 1.08
CA LEU A 167 -19.72 -15.14 1.39
C LEU A 167 -21.13 -15.29 0.84
N ASP A 168 -21.95 -14.24 0.92
CA ASP A 168 -23.30 -14.26 0.35
C ASP A 168 -23.26 -14.33 -1.18
N ALA A 169 -22.35 -13.61 -1.83
CA ALA A 169 -22.13 -13.72 -3.27
C ALA A 169 -21.79 -15.17 -3.68
N TRP A 170 -20.91 -15.85 -2.94
CA TRP A 170 -20.62 -17.27 -3.16
C TRP A 170 -21.82 -18.18 -2.91
N ARG A 171 -22.60 -17.90 -1.86
CA ARG A 171 -23.83 -18.66 -1.58
C ARG A 171 -24.81 -18.54 -2.74
N VAL A 172 -25.03 -17.34 -3.27
CA VAL A 172 -25.89 -17.10 -4.42
C VAL A 172 -25.35 -17.84 -5.65
N GLU A 173 -24.07 -17.69 -5.97
CA GLU A 173 -23.44 -18.32 -7.14
C GLU A 173 -23.56 -19.85 -7.12
N VAL A 174 -23.36 -20.48 -5.96
CA VAL A 174 -23.48 -21.95 -5.80
C VAL A 174 -24.93 -22.43 -5.93
N LEU A 175 -25.90 -21.59 -5.57
CA LEU A 175 -27.33 -21.91 -5.65
C LEU A 175 -27.94 -21.61 -7.02
N LEU A 176 -27.25 -20.86 -7.88
CA LEU A 176 -27.71 -20.65 -9.25
C LEU A 176 -27.74 -22.00 -9.99
N PRO A 177 -28.85 -22.37 -10.63
CA PRO A 177 -28.86 -23.47 -11.58
C PRO A 177 -27.75 -23.23 -12.58
N ALA A 178 -26.95 -24.27 -12.87
CA ALA A 178 -25.77 -24.16 -13.73
C ALA A 178 -26.07 -23.25 -14.94
N PRO A 179 -25.33 -22.14 -15.11
CA PRO A 179 -25.50 -21.32 -16.30
C PRO A 179 -25.36 -22.22 -17.52
N CYS A 180 -26.25 -22.07 -18.49
CA CYS A 180 -26.13 -22.67 -19.82
C CYS A 180 -24.72 -22.43 -20.46
N PHE A 181 -23.98 -21.45 -19.95
CA PHE A 181 -22.61 -21.12 -20.33
C PHE A 181 -21.53 -22.11 -19.87
N LEU A 182 -21.81 -23.06 -18.98
CA LEU A 182 -20.88 -24.16 -18.67
C LEU A 182 -20.89 -25.29 -19.72
N LYS A 183 -21.58 -25.11 -20.86
CA LYS A 183 -21.47 -25.99 -22.04
C LYS A 183 -20.41 -25.56 -23.06
N LEU A 184 -19.47 -24.69 -22.71
CA LEU A 184 -18.28 -24.46 -23.52
C LEU A 184 -17.07 -25.09 -22.82
N ASN A 185 -16.78 -26.33 -23.26
CA ASN A 185 -15.51 -27.05 -23.18
C ASN A 185 -14.52 -26.60 -22.09
N ALA A 186 -14.42 -27.45 -21.06
CA ALA A 186 -13.39 -27.41 -20.04
C ALA A 186 -11.97 -27.17 -20.61
N PRO A 187 -11.08 -26.60 -19.79
CA PRO A 187 -10.19 -27.48 -19.03
C PRO A 187 -10.41 -27.31 -17.53
N ARG A 188 -10.48 -28.44 -16.83
CA ARG A 188 -10.49 -28.54 -15.37
C ARG A 188 -9.27 -27.82 -14.79
N THR A 189 -9.44 -26.64 -14.22
CA THR A 189 -8.49 -26.12 -13.23
C THR A 189 -9.05 -26.41 -11.84
N SER A 190 -8.50 -27.45 -11.22
CA SER A 190 -8.76 -27.77 -9.82
C SER A 190 -8.20 -26.68 -8.91
N TRP A 191 -9.07 -25.91 -8.28
CA TRP A 191 -8.73 -25.17 -7.07
C TRP A 191 -9.25 -25.97 -5.87
N TYR A 192 -8.44 -26.92 -5.40
CA TYR A 192 -8.67 -27.60 -4.13
C TYR A 192 -8.34 -26.64 -2.97
N LEU A 193 -9.39 -26.14 -2.30
CA LEU A 193 -9.29 -25.67 -0.92
C LEU A 193 -9.05 -26.90 -0.03
N ARG A 194 -7.78 -27.19 0.27
CA ARG A 194 -7.39 -28.22 1.23
C ARG A 194 -7.39 -27.60 2.63
N VAL A 195 -8.53 -27.66 3.32
CA VAL A 195 -8.58 -27.43 4.78
C VAL A 195 -7.97 -28.65 5.45
N LYS A 196 -6.74 -28.53 5.97
CA LYS A 196 -6.20 -29.50 6.91
C LYS A 196 -6.81 -29.21 8.28
N SER A 197 -7.75 -30.04 8.73
CA SER A 197 -7.99 -30.21 10.16
C SER A 197 -6.95 -31.17 10.71
N SER A 198 -6.03 -30.68 11.53
CA SER A 198 -5.19 -31.52 12.36
C SER A 198 -6.03 -32.00 13.54
N ALA A 199 -6.16 -33.31 13.69
CA ALA A 199 -6.44 -33.94 14.98
C ALA A 199 -5.16 -33.92 15.83
#